data_AF-A0A7R9PN78-F1
#
_entry.id   AF-A0A7R9PN78-F1
#
_cell.length_a   1.000
_cell.length_b   1.000
_cell.length_c   1.000
_cell.angle_alpha   90.00
_cell.angle_beta   90.00
_cell.angle_gamma   90.00
#
_symmetry.space_group_name_H-M   'P 1'
#
loop_
_entity.id
_entity.type
_entity.pdbx_description
1 polymer ?
#
loop_
_entity_poly.entity_id
_entity_poly.type
_entity_poly.pdbx_seq_one_letter_code
_entity_poly.pdbx_strand_id
1 'polypeptide(L)'
;MDTSAESVGRYPNESIPIYNYVSGSNTFTFQENTDELIKIIHEVPSAQAIWIPWAIPFRSVFWYRVFAIFVHVIPGALLDIAFAIKGNPPMSGIQEAVGRLPPFKKLNKCNHR
;
A
#
# COMPACT_ATOMS: atom_id res chain seq x y z
N MET A 1 28.56 -36.34 22.72
CA MET A 1 27.36 -36.04 21.90
C MET A 1 26.71 -34.86 22.58
N ASP A 2 27.10 -33.69 22.10
CA ASP A 2 26.78 -32.41 22.70
C ASP A 2 25.43 -31.95 22.16
N THR A 3 24.49 -31.64 23.04
CA THR A 3 23.30 -30.89 22.67
C THR A 3 23.15 -29.77 23.69
N SER A 4 23.85 -28.68 23.41
CA SER A 4 23.79 -27.41 24.11
C SER A 4 22.40 -26.79 23.89
N ALA A 5 21.46 -27.08 24.79
CA ALA A 5 20.30 -26.22 24.96
C ALA A 5 20.76 -25.03 25.82
N GLU A 6 21.17 -23.96 25.15
CA GLU A 6 21.45 -22.67 25.75
C GLU A 6 20.24 -22.26 26.61
N SER A 7 20.41 -22.28 27.93
CA SER A 7 19.37 -21.86 28.86
C SER A 7 19.13 -20.38 28.63
N VAL A 8 18.06 -20.04 27.91
CA VAL A 8 17.58 -18.65 27.79
C VAL A 8 17.39 -18.14 29.21
N GLY A 9 18.35 -17.34 29.67
CA GLY A 9 18.35 -16.79 31.01
C GLY A 9 17.05 -16.04 31.22
N ARG A 10 16.22 -16.49 32.17
CA ARG A 10 15.15 -15.66 32.71
C ARG A 10 15.84 -14.45 33.31
N TYR A 11 15.73 -13.31 32.65
CA TYR A 11 16.09 -12.03 33.23
C TYR A 11 15.39 -11.93 34.60
N PRO A 12 16.08 -11.41 35.64
CA PRO A 12 15.44 -11.14 36.92
C PRO A 12 14.19 -10.28 36.70
N ASN A 13 13.25 -10.34 37.64
CA ASN A 13 11.96 -9.63 37.67
C ASN A 13 12.07 -8.08 37.65
N GLU A 14 13.12 -7.53 37.05
CA GLU A 14 13.27 -6.12 36.74
C GLU A 14 12.38 -5.84 35.53
N SER A 15 11.35 -5.02 35.74
CA SER A 15 10.42 -4.61 34.70
C SER A 15 11.20 -3.96 33.56
N ILE A 16 11.34 -4.66 32.42
CA ILE A 16 11.95 -4.10 31.21
C ILE A 16 11.12 -2.86 30.83
N PRO A 17 11.69 -1.64 30.83
CA PRO A 17 10.93 -0.44 30.52
C PRO A 17 10.55 -0.45 29.03
N ILE A 18 9.25 -0.53 28.76
CA ILE A 18 8.69 -0.41 27.41
C ILE A 18 8.50 1.08 27.13
N TYR A 19 9.34 1.64 26.28
CA TYR A 19 9.22 3.04 25.85
C TYR A 19 8.30 3.14 24.63
N ASN A 20 7.33 4.05 24.70
CA ASN A 20 6.56 4.44 23.52
C ASN A 20 7.39 5.41 22.67
N TYR A 21 7.71 5.03 21.43
CA TYR A 21 8.36 5.92 20.47
C TYR A 21 7.30 6.65 19.66
N VAL A 22 6.86 7.80 20.17
CA VAL A 22 5.90 8.68 19.50
C VAL A 22 6.38 10.12 19.57
N SER A 23 6.23 10.89 18.50
CA SER A 23 6.37 12.35 18.55
C SER A 23 5.27 12.89 19.46
N GLY A 24 5.64 13.63 20.51
CA GLY A 24 4.82 13.91 21.71
C GLY A 24 3.40 14.47 21.54
N SER A 25 2.95 14.78 20.32
CA SER A 25 1.54 15.04 19.98
C SER A 25 1.27 14.65 18.53
N ASN A 26 0.29 13.77 18.30
CA ASN A 26 -0.19 13.47 16.95
C ASN A 26 -1.28 14.52 16.60
N THR A 27 -0.87 15.63 15.99
CA THR A 27 -1.76 16.78 15.71
C THR A 27 -2.66 16.59 14.49
N PHE A 28 -2.45 15.52 13.72
CA PHE A 28 -3.21 15.26 12.51
C PHE A 28 -4.42 14.39 12.77
N THR A 29 -5.57 14.83 12.27
CA THR A 29 -6.71 13.94 12.07
C THR A 29 -6.42 12.96 10.93
N PHE A 30 -7.08 11.81 10.96
CA PHE A 30 -6.97 10.83 9.87
C PHE A 30 -7.36 11.42 8.51
N GLN A 31 -8.33 12.34 8.51
CA GLN A 31 -8.77 13.04 7.32
C GLN A 31 -7.66 13.94 6.75
N GLU A 32 -7.06 14.81 7.57
CA GLU A 32 -5.97 15.69 7.13
C GLU A 32 -4.77 14.89 6.61
N ASN A 33 -4.41 13.79 7.29
CA ASN A 33 -3.36 12.91 6.82
C ASN A 33 -3.70 12.25 5.47
N THR A 34 -4.96 11.85 5.26
CA THR A 34 -5.40 11.26 4.00
C THR A 34 -5.38 12.29 2.87
N ASP A 35 -5.81 13.52 3.15
CA ASP A 35 -5.85 14.61 2.18
C ASP A 35 -4.44 14.99 1.72
N GLU A 36 -3.47 15.10 2.64
CA GLU A 36 -2.06 15.33 2.29
C GLU A 36 -1.46 14.16 1.52
N LEU A 37 -1.77 12.92 1.92
CA LEU A 37 -1.29 11.73 1.22
C LEU A 37 -1.82 11.68 -0.23
N ILE A 38 -3.10 12.00 -0.45
CA ILE A 38 -3.69 12.05 -1.80
C ILE A 38 -2.94 13.06 -2.67
N LYS A 39 -2.61 14.25 -2.16
CA LYS A 39 -1.85 15.26 -2.92
C LYS A 39 -0.51 14.71 -3.38
N ILE A 40 0.25 14.09 -2.47
CA ILE A 40 1.57 13.53 -2.77
C ILE A 40 1.46 12.39 -3.80
N ILE A 41 0.46 11.52 -3.70
CA ILE A 41 0.30 10.42 -4.65
C ILE A 41 -0.05 10.92 -6.06
N HIS A 42 -0.72 12.07 -6.18
CA HIS A 42 -0.98 12.69 -7.48
C HIS A 42 0.29 13.34 -8.07
N GLU A 43 1.20 13.84 -7.23
CA GLU A 43 2.49 14.39 -7.68
C GLU A 43 3.48 13.29 -8.09
N VAL A 44 3.45 12.15 -7.40
CA VAL A 44 4.34 11.00 -7.67
C VAL A 44 3.51 9.75 -7.95
N PRO A 45 2.87 9.66 -9.13
CA PRO A 45 2.08 8.49 -9.47
C PRO A 45 3.00 7.27 -9.59
N SER A 46 2.57 6.15 -9.03
CA SER A 46 3.28 4.88 -9.25
C SER A 46 3.23 4.53 -10.74
N ALA A 47 4.39 4.24 -11.32
CA ALA A 47 4.49 3.82 -12.73
C ALA A 47 3.68 2.55 -13.05
N GLN A 48 3.31 1.78 -12.02
CA GLN A 48 2.50 0.56 -12.12
C GLN A 48 1.03 0.80 -11.73
N ALA A 49 0.67 2.01 -11.27
CA ALA A 49 -0.70 2.34 -10.95
C ALA A 49 -1.49 2.61 -12.23
N ILE A 50 -2.37 1.66 -12.54
CA ILE A 50 -3.32 1.77 -13.64
C ILE A 50 -4.44 2.76 -13.32
N TRP A 51 -4.79 2.84 -12.05
CA TRP A 51 -5.76 3.77 -11.51
C TRP A 51 -5.03 4.83 -10.70
N ILE A 52 -5.37 6.10 -10.91
CA ILE A 52 -5.03 7.14 -9.95
C ILE A 52 -5.73 6.75 -8.65
N PRO A 53 -5.02 6.62 -7.52
CA PRO A 53 -5.65 6.22 -6.28
C PRO A 53 -6.38 7.41 -5.66
N TRP A 54 -7.64 7.18 -5.30
CA TRP A 54 -8.48 8.11 -4.54
C TRP A 54 -8.84 7.39 -3.24
N ALA A 55 -8.79 8.09 -2.11
CA ALA A 55 -9.20 7.54 -0.82
C ALA A 55 -10.43 8.30 -0.32
N ILE A 56 -11.59 7.65 -0.35
CA ILE A 56 -12.83 8.18 0.20
C ILE A 56 -13.13 7.40 1.48
N PRO A 57 -13.05 8.03 2.67
CA PRO A 57 -13.38 7.36 3.91
C PRO A 57 -14.90 7.13 4.00
N PHE A 58 -15.31 5.89 4.25
CA PHE A 58 -16.70 5.52 4.46
C PHE A 58 -16.97 5.15 5.92
N ARG A 59 -18.07 5.65 6.48
CA ARG A 59 -18.50 5.32 7.85
C ARG A 59 -19.07 3.90 7.98
N SER A 60 -19.50 3.29 6.89
CA SER A 60 -20.14 1.97 6.88
C SER A 60 -19.48 1.04 5.86
N VAL A 61 -19.24 -0.19 6.27
CA VAL A 61 -18.70 -1.26 5.42
C VAL A 61 -19.65 -1.57 4.26
N PHE A 62 -20.96 -1.44 4.47
CA PHE A 62 -21.95 -1.67 3.41
C PHE A 62 -21.79 -0.67 2.26
N TRP A 63 -21.75 0.63 2.58
CA TRP A 63 -21.58 1.68 1.57
C TRP A 63 -20.22 1.58 0.88
N TYR A 64 -19.17 1.26 1.62
CA TYR A 64 -17.86 0.97 1.05
C TYR A 64 -17.94 -0.13 -0.02
N ARG A 65 -18.59 -1.27 0.28
CA ARG A 65 -18.70 -2.39 -0.67
C ARG A 65 -19.48 -2.01 -1.92
N VAL A 66 -20.60 -1.28 -1.76
CA VAL A 66 -21.41 -0.81 -2.88
C VAL A 66 -20.56 0.12 -3.76
N PHE A 67 -19.91 1.12 -3.16
CA PHE A 67 -19.12 2.09 -3.91
C PHE A 67 -17.88 1.46 -4.57
N ALA A 68 -17.25 0.49 -3.92
CA ALA A 68 -16.12 -0.24 -4.47
C ALA A 68 -16.48 -0.96 -5.78
N ILE A 69 -17.71 -1.48 -5.92
CA ILE A 69 -18.17 -2.08 -7.18
C ILE A 69 -18.23 -1.02 -8.29
N PHE A 70 -18.79 0.16 -8.01
CA PHE A 70 -18.91 1.22 -9.00
C PHE A 70 -17.58 1.88 -9.38
N VAL A 71 -16.66 2.02 -8.43
CA VAL A 71 -15.38 2.70 -8.67
C VAL A 71 -14.30 1.76 -9.21
N HIS A 72 -14.31 0.48 -8.81
CA HIS A 72 -13.25 -0.45 -9.19
C HIS A 72 -13.71 -1.51 -10.19
N VAL A 73 -14.87 -2.16 -9.95
CA VAL A 73 -15.30 -3.31 -10.75
C VAL A 73 -15.85 -2.88 -12.10
N ILE A 74 -16.79 -1.94 -12.13
CA ILE A 74 -17.40 -1.47 -13.38
C ILE A 74 -16.36 -0.84 -14.31
N PRO A 75 -15.50 0.08 -13.85
CA PRO A 75 -14.53 0.71 -14.74
C PRO A 75 -13.45 -0.27 -15.21
N GLY A 76 -13.03 -1.21 -14.36
CA GLY A 76 -12.13 -2.31 -14.75
C GLY A 76 -12.73 -3.17 -15.86
N ALA A 77 -14.01 -3.58 -15.71
CA ALA A 77 -14.70 -4.37 -16.73
C ALA A 77 -14.88 -3.60 -18.05
N LEU A 78 -15.17 -2.29 -18.00
CA LEU A 78 -15.26 -1.46 -19.20
C LEU A 78 -13.92 -1.34 -19.93
N LEU A 79 -12.82 -1.19 -19.19
CA LEU A 79 -11.48 -1.17 -19.78
C LEU A 79 -11.14 -2.52 -20.42
N ASP A 80 -11.42 -3.64 -19.74
CA ASP A 80 -11.22 -4.99 -20.29
C ASP A 80 -11.99 -5.19 -21.60
N ILE A 81 -13.26 -4.77 -21.65
CA ILE A 81 -14.07 -4.82 -22.88
C ILE A 81 -13.45 -3.95 -23.98
N ALA A 82 -13.01 -2.73 -23.65
CA ALA A 82 -12.36 -1.83 -24.61
C ALA A 82 -11.05 -2.40 -25.15
N PHE A 83 -10.23 -3.06 -24.32
CA PHE A 83 -9.01 -3.74 -24.76
C PHE A 83 -9.33 -4.96 -25.63
N ALA A 84 -10.35 -5.75 -25.26
CA ALA A 84 -10.78 -6.90 -26.04
C ALA A 84 -11.25 -6.50 -27.44
N ILE A 85 -12.02 -5.40 -27.56
CA ILE A 85 -12.45 -4.86 -28.87
C ILE A 85 -11.23 -4.43 -29.72
N LYS A 86 -10.18 -3.91 -29.09
CA LYS A 86 -8.93 -3.50 -29.76
C LYS A 86 -7.98 -4.67 -30.07
N GLY A 87 -8.31 -5.91 -29.69
CA GLY A 87 -7.43 -7.08 -29.84
C GLY A 87 -6.24 -7.09 -28.89
N ASN A 88 -6.26 -6.26 -27.86
CA ASN A 88 -5.23 -6.20 -26.82
C ASN A 88 -5.58 -7.15 -25.66
N PRO A 89 -4.58 -7.64 -24.91
CA PRO A 89 -4.84 -8.45 -23.74
C PRO A 89 -5.65 -7.65 -22.71
N PRO A 90 -6.58 -8.31 -21.98
CA PRO A 90 -7.36 -7.64 -20.94
C PRO A 90 -6.42 -7.10 -19.86
N MET A 91 -6.82 -5.98 -19.27
CA MET A 91 -6.12 -5.28 -18.22
C MET A 91 -5.89 -6.14 -16.99
N SER A 92 -6.82 -7.06 -16.68
CA SER A 92 -6.62 -8.09 -15.64
C SER A 92 -5.37 -8.96 -15.88
N GLY A 93 -5.10 -9.34 -17.13
CA GLY A 93 -3.89 -10.06 -17.51
C GLY A 93 -2.62 -9.20 -17.47
N ILE A 94 -2.74 -7.90 -17.77
CA ILE A 94 -1.63 -6.93 -17.65
C ILE A 94 -1.26 -6.74 -16.17
N GLN A 95 -2.23 -6.66 -15.26
CA GLN A 95 -1.96 -6.57 -13.82
C GLN A 95 -1.20 -7.79 -13.30
N GLU A 96 -1.58 -9.00 -13.73
CA GLU A 96 -0.86 -10.22 -13.39
C GLU A 96 0.58 -10.19 -13.90
N ALA A 97 0.79 -9.72 -15.14
CA ALA A 97 2.13 -9.57 -15.71
C ALA A 97 2.98 -8.51 -14.98
N VAL A 98 2.37 -7.39 -14.59
CA VAL A 98 3.02 -6.31 -13.83
C VAL A 98 3.40 -6.77 -12.42
N GLY A 99 2.54 -7.55 -11.76
CA GLY A 99 2.85 -8.13 -10.44
C GLY A 99 4.02 -9.12 -10.45
N ARG A 100 4.37 -9.68 -11.62
CA ARG A 100 5.54 -10.54 -11.82
C ARG A 100 6.83 -9.75 -12.14
N LEU A 101 6.76 -8.45 -12.40
CA LEU A 101 7.95 -7.65 -12.63
C LEU A 101 8.75 -7.52 -11.33
N PRO A 102 10.09 -7.69 -11.37
CA PRO A 102 10.90 -7.47 -10.19
C PRO A 102 10.68 -6.03 -9.69
N PRO A 103 10.64 -5.81 -8.37
CA PRO A 103 10.47 -4.48 -7.81
C PRO A 103 11.51 -3.54 -8.43
N PHE A 104 11.09 -2.30 -8.74
CA PHE A 104 11.94 -1.27 -9.34
C PHE A 104 13.32 -1.32 -8.68
N LYS A 105 14.37 -1.62 -9.47
CA LYS A 105 15.75 -1.42 -9.01
C LYS A 105 15.82 0.03 -8.54
N LYS A 106 16.13 0.23 -7.25
CA LYS A 106 16.28 1.56 -6.67
C LYS A 106 17.10 2.40 -7.64
N LEU A 107 16.48 3.46 -8.15
CA LEU A 107 17.21 4.50 -8.87
C LEU A 107 18.15 5.11 -7.85
N ASN A 108 19.41 4.66 -7.88
CA ASN A 108 20.50 5.33 -7.20
C ASN A 108 20.61 6.74 -7.80
N LYS A 109 20.08 7.72 -7.08
CA LYS A 109 20.30 9.15 -7.24
C LYS A 109 20.45 9.69 -5.81
N CYS A 110 21.46 10.45 -5.43
CA CYS A 110 22.53 11.15 -6.13
C CYS A 110 23.75 11.15 -5.22
N ASN A 111 24.95 11.23 -5.81
CA ASN A 111 26.11 11.78 -5.12
C ASN A 111 25.76 13.21 -4.67
N HIS A 112 25.49 13.40 -3.39
CA HIS A 112 25.71 14.69 -2.77
C HIS A 112 27.05 14.64 -2.05
N ARG A 113 27.85 15.61 -2.47
CA ARG A 113 29.23 15.93 -2.14
C ARG A 113 29.51 15.98 -0.64
#